data_AF-A0A2E0RWC0-F1
#
_entry.id   AF-A0A2E0RWC0-F1
#
_cell.length_a   1.000
_cell.length_b   1.000
_cell.length_c   1.000
_cell.angle_alpha   90.00
_cell.angle_beta   90.00
_cell.angle_gamma   90.00
#
_symmetry.space_group_name_H-M   'P 1'
#
loop_
_entity.id
_entity.type
_entity.pdbx_description
1 polymer ?
#
loop_
_entity_poly.entity_id
_entity_poly.type
_entity_poly.pdbx_seq_one_letter_code
_entity_poly.pdbx_strand_id
1 'polypeptide(L)'
;MGDLSVLIDRGRGADALDALAVAVPGVQRFENIPIAIVDEASADESTLRSLPGIVGVEPLAADRRAILYGFDRAGYIIQGQRHQWTVGGIEPGQPYPAVDDHPVGTAAPPAMCAAINLSLGDRHDALVPTSPDDSIIHALDHLSHSTVCVVAAGNGHDSSHRFETLSPWAESDAVLSVGATDDEAGTTVAPYSARGGELRPDLGPDILAWGHSALDPPELGTSFAAARVSAFVAIVRAWLGVVRANVDLVHGVPTGVPLSGVFMIDLDFLGSPRPYRPPEPFAALPLFATRPGQAEQLADVADQLETPAASRAILLAAARSGSPTAPSPSISTSRLHRWLDRASAADVIAAIDGSEPPDAAGTPMFEPDVANRIDALVRATMPIWEWEIPSAQGRMRHDRHDPTRPNETQE
;
A
#
# COMPACT_ATOMS: atom_id res chain seq x y z
N MET A 1 29.70 -6.49 -17.52
CA MET A 1 28.47 -7.02 -18.13
C MET A 1 27.41 -6.80 -17.08
N GLY A 2 26.45 -5.95 -17.40
CA GLY A 2 25.23 -5.83 -16.61
C GLY A 2 24.29 -6.99 -16.92
N ASP A 3 23.21 -7.06 -16.17
CA ASP A 3 22.01 -7.72 -16.70
C ASP A 3 21.09 -6.62 -17.25
N LEU A 4 20.14 -6.99 -18.09
CA LEU A 4 19.07 -6.13 -18.57
C LEU A 4 17.75 -6.57 -17.92
N SER A 5 16.92 -5.63 -17.50
CA SER A 5 15.51 -5.89 -17.22
C SER A 5 14.71 -5.73 -18.51
N VAL A 6 13.80 -6.67 -18.74
CA VAL A 6 12.94 -6.73 -19.91
C VAL A 6 11.50 -6.60 -19.44
N LEU A 7 10.84 -5.51 -19.86
CA LEU A 7 9.47 -5.18 -19.49
C LEU A 7 8.50 -5.85 -20.46
N ILE A 8 7.52 -6.57 -19.91
CA ILE A 8 6.58 -7.39 -20.68
C ILE A 8 5.19 -6.78 -20.63
N ASP A 9 4.51 -6.71 -21.77
CA ASP A 9 3.08 -6.36 -21.86
C ASP A 9 2.26 -7.36 -21.03
N ARG A 10 1.57 -6.84 -20.00
CA ARG A 10 0.71 -7.62 -19.10
C ARG A 10 -0.35 -8.43 -19.85
N GLY A 11 -0.88 -7.92 -20.97
CA GLY A 11 -1.86 -8.62 -21.80
C GLY A 11 -1.27 -9.75 -22.65
N ARG A 12 0.07 -9.84 -22.73
CA ARG A 12 0.80 -10.75 -23.62
C ARG A 12 1.91 -11.54 -22.93
N GLY A 13 1.83 -11.68 -21.60
CA GLY A 13 2.86 -12.31 -20.77
C GLY A 13 3.32 -13.68 -21.27
N ALA A 14 2.39 -14.56 -21.66
CA ALA A 14 2.74 -15.88 -22.20
C ALA A 14 3.52 -15.80 -23.52
N ASP A 15 2.99 -15.11 -24.54
CA ASP A 15 3.64 -14.90 -25.85
C ASP A 15 5.07 -14.37 -25.68
N ALA A 16 5.23 -13.36 -24.83
CA ALA A 16 6.49 -12.66 -24.61
C ALA A 16 7.52 -13.53 -23.89
N LEU A 17 7.09 -14.27 -22.86
CA LEU A 17 7.97 -15.17 -22.12
C LEU A 17 8.43 -16.37 -22.97
N ASP A 18 7.57 -16.89 -23.85
CA ASP A 18 7.94 -17.94 -24.79
C ASP A 18 8.90 -17.42 -25.87
N ALA A 19 8.63 -16.22 -26.42
CA ALA A 19 9.56 -15.56 -27.36
C ALA A 19 10.94 -15.30 -26.72
N LEU A 20 10.98 -14.81 -25.48
CA LEU A 20 12.21 -14.59 -24.72
C LEU A 20 12.99 -15.90 -24.48
N ALA A 21 12.31 -16.99 -24.11
CA ALA A 21 12.97 -18.27 -23.86
C ALA A 21 13.53 -18.94 -25.14
N VAL A 22 12.96 -18.63 -26.30
CA VAL A 22 13.50 -19.04 -27.61
C VAL A 22 14.69 -18.17 -28.01
N ALA A 23 14.64 -16.86 -27.75
CA ALA A 23 15.67 -15.91 -28.12
C ALA A 23 16.92 -15.96 -27.21
N VAL A 24 16.73 -16.17 -25.91
CA VAL A 24 17.78 -16.04 -24.88
C VAL A 24 17.80 -17.25 -23.94
N PRO A 25 18.80 -18.14 -24.06
CA PRO A 25 19.02 -19.21 -23.07
C PRO A 25 19.31 -18.61 -21.69
N GLY A 26 18.62 -19.09 -20.65
CA GLY A 26 18.89 -18.67 -19.28
C GLY A 26 18.16 -17.41 -18.80
N VAL A 27 17.13 -16.94 -19.52
CA VAL A 27 16.24 -15.87 -19.02
C VAL A 27 15.69 -16.20 -17.63
N GLN A 28 15.93 -15.31 -16.65
CA GLN A 28 15.31 -15.38 -15.34
C GLN A 28 13.97 -14.64 -15.41
N ARG A 29 12.90 -15.28 -14.95
CA ARG A 29 11.55 -14.70 -14.92
C ARG A 29 11.19 -14.35 -13.48
N PHE A 30 10.53 -13.22 -13.27
CA PHE A 30 9.74 -13.03 -12.05
C PHE A 30 8.40 -13.78 -12.20
N GLU A 31 7.83 -14.26 -11.10
CA GLU A 31 6.63 -15.12 -11.13
C GLU A 31 5.33 -14.31 -11.06
N ASN A 32 5.37 -13.13 -10.43
CA ASN A 32 4.20 -12.35 -10.02
C ASN A 32 4.21 -10.90 -10.53
N ILE A 33 5.26 -10.49 -11.25
CA ILE A 33 5.35 -9.20 -11.96
C ILE A 33 5.81 -9.41 -13.41
N PRO A 34 5.38 -8.57 -14.37
CA PRO A 34 5.56 -8.79 -15.82
C PRO A 34 6.95 -8.31 -16.28
N ILE A 35 8.00 -8.87 -15.69
CA ILE A 35 9.40 -8.51 -15.93
C ILE A 35 10.24 -9.78 -16.02
N ALA A 36 11.25 -9.76 -16.89
CA ALA A 36 12.32 -10.75 -16.93
C ALA A 36 13.70 -10.09 -16.79
N ILE A 37 14.70 -10.89 -16.44
CA ILE A 37 16.11 -10.52 -16.40
C ILE A 37 16.86 -11.38 -17.41
N VAL A 38 17.72 -10.75 -18.21
CA VAL A 38 18.64 -11.42 -19.15
C VAL A 38 20.05 -10.89 -18.98
N ASP A 39 21.06 -11.74 -19.16
CA ASP A 39 22.46 -11.30 -19.22
C ASP A 39 22.71 -10.50 -20.50
N GLU A 40 23.29 -9.29 -20.37
CA GLU A 40 23.66 -8.40 -21.48
C GLU A 40 24.58 -9.10 -22.51
N ALA A 41 25.37 -10.09 -22.09
CA ALA A 41 26.22 -10.88 -22.97
C ALA A 41 25.45 -11.93 -23.79
N SER A 42 24.20 -12.22 -23.44
CA SER A 42 23.39 -13.30 -24.04
C SER A 42 22.43 -12.83 -25.14
N ALA A 43 22.08 -11.54 -25.20
CA ALA A 43 21.28 -10.95 -26.28
C ALA A 43 21.48 -9.43 -26.38
N ASP A 44 21.44 -8.90 -27.61
CA ASP A 44 21.45 -7.44 -27.81
C ASP A 44 20.06 -6.82 -27.58
N GLU A 45 20.05 -5.56 -27.13
CA GLU A 45 18.84 -4.81 -26.81
C GLU A 45 17.86 -4.68 -28.00
N SER A 46 18.38 -4.57 -29.24
CA SER A 46 17.55 -4.39 -30.43
C SER A 46 16.80 -5.67 -30.80
N THR A 47 17.45 -6.83 -30.64
CA THR A 47 16.82 -8.15 -30.77
C THR A 47 15.72 -8.30 -29.71
N LEU A 48 16.01 -7.99 -28.43
CA LEU A 48 15.02 -8.08 -27.34
C LEU A 48 13.79 -7.21 -27.59
N ARG A 49 13.97 -5.93 -27.96
CA ARG A 49 12.87 -5.00 -28.27
C ARG A 49 12.06 -5.40 -29.51
N SER A 50 12.59 -6.24 -30.38
CA SER A 50 11.86 -6.76 -31.56
C SER A 50 10.91 -7.92 -31.24
N LEU A 51 11.03 -8.52 -30.04
CA LEU A 51 10.21 -9.67 -29.65
C LEU A 51 8.76 -9.26 -29.35
N PRO A 52 7.77 -10.12 -29.70
CA PRO A 52 6.36 -9.82 -29.48
C PRO A 52 6.03 -9.69 -27.99
N GLY A 53 5.40 -8.56 -27.61
CA GLY A 53 4.96 -8.32 -26.24
C GLY A 53 6.04 -7.77 -25.30
N ILE A 54 7.23 -7.42 -25.81
CA ILE A 54 8.21 -6.63 -25.07
C ILE A 54 7.89 -5.15 -25.27
N VAL A 55 7.80 -4.41 -24.17
CA VAL A 55 7.45 -2.97 -24.18
C VAL A 55 8.63 -2.06 -23.85
N GLY A 56 9.63 -2.59 -23.15
CA GLY A 56 10.84 -1.85 -22.79
C GLY A 56 12.00 -2.78 -22.41
N VAL A 57 13.22 -2.27 -22.49
CA VAL A 57 14.45 -2.94 -22.04
C VAL A 57 15.38 -1.89 -21.45
N GLU A 58 15.92 -2.12 -20.25
CA GLU A 58 16.86 -1.18 -19.61
C GLU A 58 18.00 -1.92 -18.89
N PRO A 59 19.15 -1.25 -18.63
CA PRO A 59 20.21 -1.80 -17.78
C PRO A 59 19.76 -2.00 -16.32
N LEU A 60 19.96 -3.21 -15.79
CA LEU A 60 19.53 -3.58 -14.44
C LEU A 60 20.65 -3.45 -13.41
N ALA A 61 20.63 -2.33 -12.69
CA ALA A 61 21.45 -2.12 -11.50
C ALA A 61 21.06 -3.07 -10.34
N ALA A 62 21.99 -3.30 -9.41
CA ALA A 62 21.82 -4.28 -8.33
C ALA A 62 20.76 -3.87 -7.29
N ASP A 63 20.62 -2.58 -7.04
CA ASP A 63 19.57 -1.98 -6.22
C ASP A 63 18.18 -2.11 -6.86
N ARG A 64 18.04 -1.72 -8.14
CA ARG A 64 16.79 -1.95 -8.91
C ARG A 64 16.38 -3.42 -8.88
N ARG A 65 17.34 -4.36 -9.00
CA ARG A 65 17.05 -5.80 -8.88
C ARG A 65 16.50 -6.20 -7.51
N ALA A 66 17.05 -5.66 -6.42
CA ALA A 66 16.55 -5.90 -5.07
C ALA A 66 15.10 -5.40 -4.89
N ILE A 67 14.80 -4.22 -5.43
CA ILE A 67 13.44 -3.63 -5.46
C ILE A 67 12.48 -4.55 -6.25
N LEU A 68 12.88 -5.03 -7.44
CA LEU A 68 12.06 -5.94 -8.25
C LEU A 68 11.79 -7.29 -7.57
N TYR A 69 12.76 -7.87 -6.85
CA TYR A 69 12.50 -9.05 -6.01
C TYR A 69 11.50 -8.76 -4.87
N GLY A 70 11.56 -7.56 -4.27
CA GLY A 70 10.58 -7.10 -3.30
C GLY A 70 9.17 -7.06 -3.89
N PHE A 71 9.01 -6.50 -5.09
CA PHE A 71 7.73 -6.44 -5.81
C PHE A 71 7.18 -7.81 -6.22
N ASP A 72 8.03 -8.70 -6.74
CA ASP A 72 7.63 -10.07 -7.08
C ASP A 72 7.09 -10.82 -5.85
N ARG A 73 7.78 -10.68 -4.71
CA ARG A 73 7.33 -11.25 -3.44
C ARG A 73 6.05 -10.59 -2.90
N ALA A 74 5.88 -9.28 -3.06
CA ALA A 74 4.63 -8.61 -2.73
C ALA A 74 3.48 -9.15 -3.60
N GLY A 75 3.72 -9.32 -4.90
CA GLY A 75 2.80 -9.98 -5.84
C GLY A 75 2.39 -11.38 -5.38
N TYR A 76 3.35 -12.21 -4.95
CA TYR A 76 3.07 -13.54 -4.39
C TYR A 76 2.14 -13.49 -3.17
N ILE A 77 2.37 -12.56 -2.23
CA ILE A 77 1.52 -12.39 -1.04
C ILE A 77 0.11 -11.96 -1.43
N ILE A 78 -0.02 -11.04 -2.38
CA ILE A 78 -1.30 -10.54 -2.90
C ILE A 78 -2.09 -11.65 -3.61
N GLN A 79 -1.42 -12.50 -4.39
CA GLN A 79 -2.08 -13.54 -5.20
C GLN A 79 -2.39 -14.82 -4.42
N GLY A 80 -1.47 -15.27 -3.56
CA GLY A 80 -1.43 -16.64 -3.03
C GLY A 80 -2.50 -17.03 -1.99
N GLN A 81 -3.55 -16.22 -1.81
CA GLN A 81 -4.37 -16.24 -0.58
C GLN A 81 -5.90 -16.28 -0.80
N ARG A 82 -6.37 -16.29 -2.06
CA ARG A 82 -7.80 -16.13 -2.39
C ARG A 82 -8.72 -17.35 -2.24
N HIS A 83 -8.25 -18.57 -1.92
CA HIS A 83 -8.98 -19.80 -2.27
C HIS A 83 -9.27 -20.83 -1.15
N GLN A 84 -9.22 -20.47 0.14
CA GLN A 84 -9.63 -21.37 1.25
C GLN A 84 -10.54 -20.62 2.24
N TRP A 85 -11.87 -20.86 2.18
CA TRP A 85 -12.91 -20.07 2.87
C TRP A 85 -13.91 -20.97 3.63
N THR A 86 -14.19 -20.66 4.89
CA THR A 86 -15.39 -21.09 5.67
C THR A 86 -15.59 -20.13 6.84
N VAL A 87 -16.83 -19.75 7.18
CA VAL A 87 -17.14 -18.66 8.15
C VAL A 87 -18.01 -19.15 9.33
N GLY A 88 -17.83 -18.55 10.53
CA GLY A 88 -18.74 -18.67 11.67
C GLY A 88 -18.60 -17.53 12.72
N GLY A 89 -19.73 -17.08 13.30
CA GLY A 89 -19.91 -16.30 14.55
C GLY A 89 -19.06 -15.04 14.91
N ILE A 90 -19.70 -13.86 15.12
CA ILE A 90 -19.10 -12.53 15.45
C ILE A 90 -18.99 -12.08 16.94
N GLU A 91 -20.09 -12.00 17.72
CA GLU A 91 -20.25 -11.00 18.81
C GLU A 91 -19.40 -11.08 20.11
N PRO A 92 -19.12 -9.89 20.72
CA PRO A 92 -18.92 -9.67 22.16
C PRO A 92 -20.24 -9.74 22.96
N GLY A 93 -20.91 -10.88 22.92
CA GLY A 93 -22.26 -11.09 23.46
C GLY A 93 -22.65 -12.55 23.30
N GLN A 94 -23.16 -12.91 22.11
CA GLN A 94 -23.11 -14.26 21.50
C GLN A 94 -23.38 -14.19 19.97
N PRO A 95 -22.82 -15.07 19.10
CA PRO A 95 -22.18 -14.57 17.89
C PRO A 95 -22.85 -14.93 16.53
N TYR A 96 -23.25 -13.97 15.68
CA TYR A 96 -23.79 -14.25 14.31
C TYR A 96 -22.70 -14.52 13.24
N PRO A 97 -22.86 -15.46 12.29
CA PRO A 97 -23.87 -16.51 12.24
C PRO A 97 -23.55 -17.55 13.31
N ALA A 98 -24.48 -17.74 14.25
CA ALA A 98 -24.29 -18.64 15.38
C ALA A 98 -24.45 -20.08 14.89
N VAL A 99 -23.36 -20.83 14.91
CA VAL A 99 -23.36 -22.28 14.86
C VAL A 99 -22.70 -22.75 16.13
N ASP A 100 -23.47 -23.46 16.97
CA ASP A 100 -22.95 -24.02 18.21
C ASP A 100 -21.73 -24.92 17.92
N ASP A 101 -20.78 -24.96 18.85
CA ASP A 101 -19.50 -25.68 18.77
C ASP A 101 -18.43 -25.16 17.76
N HIS A 102 -18.62 -23.99 17.13
CA HIS A 102 -17.59 -23.36 16.28
C HIS A 102 -16.88 -22.14 16.94
N PRO A 103 -15.54 -21.96 16.78
CA PRO A 103 -14.82 -20.84 17.40
C PRO A 103 -15.08 -19.49 16.70
N VAL A 104 -15.19 -18.42 17.50
CA VAL A 104 -15.34 -17.02 17.05
C VAL A 104 -14.18 -16.60 16.13
N GLY A 105 -14.49 -15.92 15.02
CA GLY A 105 -13.48 -15.34 14.13
C GLY A 105 -12.62 -16.36 13.38
N THR A 106 -13.20 -17.53 13.07
CA THR A 106 -12.51 -18.64 12.40
C THR A 106 -12.16 -18.31 10.94
N ALA A 107 -10.90 -17.91 10.73
CA ALA A 107 -10.23 -17.74 9.44
C ALA A 107 -10.96 -16.85 8.41
N ALA A 108 -10.68 -15.54 8.47
CA ALA A 108 -10.70 -14.72 7.25
C ALA A 108 -9.56 -15.18 6.30
N PRO A 109 -9.49 -14.68 5.05
CA PRO A 109 -8.31 -14.86 4.22
C PRO A 109 -7.04 -14.47 5.00
N PRO A 110 -5.88 -15.10 4.74
CA PRO A 110 -4.65 -14.59 5.29
C PRO A 110 -4.45 -13.14 4.84
N ALA A 111 -3.71 -12.39 5.65
CA ALA A 111 -3.90 -10.94 5.71
C ALA A 111 -3.68 -10.26 4.34
N MET A 112 -4.63 -9.40 3.98
CA MET A 112 -4.59 -8.63 2.74
C MET A 112 -3.38 -7.68 2.77
N CYS A 113 -2.54 -7.74 1.73
CA CYS A 113 -1.58 -6.67 1.49
C CYS A 113 -2.35 -5.41 1.04
N ALA A 114 -2.63 -4.54 2.00
CA ALA A 114 -3.46 -3.36 1.80
C ALA A 114 -2.70 -2.26 1.04
N ALA A 115 -1.41 -2.12 1.36
CA ALA A 115 -0.47 -1.24 0.67
C ALA A 115 0.92 -1.88 0.49
N ILE A 116 1.60 -1.51 -0.59
CA ILE A 116 3.05 -1.63 -0.75
C ILE A 116 3.65 -0.25 -0.50
N ASN A 117 4.62 -0.14 0.40
CA ASN A 117 5.39 1.08 0.61
C ASN A 117 6.71 1.03 -0.18
N LEU A 118 6.97 2.07 -0.97
CA LEU A 118 8.27 2.35 -1.57
C LEU A 118 8.79 3.69 -1.05
N SER A 119 9.66 3.62 -0.04
CA SER A 119 10.35 4.79 0.54
C SER A 119 11.76 5.00 0.01
N LEU A 120 12.06 4.41 -1.16
CA LEU A 120 13.33 4.50 -1.87
C LEU A 120 13.23 5.54 -3.00
N GLY A 121 14.38 6.06 -3.42
CA GLY A 121 14.50 6.90 -4.61
C GLY A 121 15.67 6.45 -5.47
N ASP A 122 15.61 6.74 -6.76
CA ASP A 122 16.77 6.58 -7.63
C ASP A 122 17.90 7.51 -7.16
N ARG A 123 19.15 7.03 -7.20
CA ARG A 123 20.34 7.83 -6.85
C ARG A 123 20.68 8.85 -7.94
N HIS A 124 20.03 8.78 -9.10
CA HIS A 124 20.26 9.64 -10.24
C HIS A 124 19.13 10.67 -10.45
N ASP A 125 19.13 11.65 -9.54
CA ASP A 125 18.65 13.03 -9.69
C ASP A 125 17.21 13.31 -10.18
N ALA A 126 16.64 14.39 -9.63
CA ALA A 126 15.36 15.03 -9.99
C ALA A 126 15.35 15.67 -11.41
N LEU A 127 16.21 15.18 -12.30
CA LEU A 127 16.49 15.70 -13.64
C LEU A 127 16.25 14.65 -14.74
N VAL A 128 16.11 13.37 -14.39
CA VAL A 128 15.80 12.30 -15.34
C VAL A 128 14.27 12.19 -15.44
N PRO A 129 13.65 12.54 -16.59
CA PRO A 129 12.21 12.34 -16.76
C PRO A 129 11.87 10.86 -16.68
N THR A 130 10.64 10.56 -16.27
CA THR A 130 10.08 9.21 -16.25
C THR A 130 10.29 8.51 -17.60
N SER A 131 11.16 7.50 -17.62
CA SER A 131 11.37 6.66 -18.80
C SER A 131 10.16 5.72 -18.95
N PRO A 132 9.57 5.59 -20.15
CA PRO A 132 8.55 4.56 -20.39
C PRO A 132 9.12 3.13 -20.26
N ASP A 133 10.45 2.98 -20.27
CA ASP A 133 11.15 1.70 -20.08
C ASP A 133 11.55 1.42 -18.61
N ASP A 134 11.16 2.26 -17.64
CA ASP A 134 11.55 2.08 -16.23
C ASP A 134 10.87 0.85 -15.60
N SER A 135 11.67 -0.15 -15.21
CA SER A 135 11.16 -1.41 -14.68
C SER A 135 10.48 -1.30 -13.32
N ILE A 136 10.81 -0.29 -12.50
CA ILE A 136 10.14 -0.04 -11.22
C ILE A 136 8.75 0.54 -11.47
N ILE A 137 8.61 1.49 -12.39
CA ILE A 137 7.30 2.05 -12.78
C ILE A 137 6.40 0.95 -13.37
N HIS A 138 6.94 0.07 -14.22
CA HIS A 138 6.19 -1.04 -14.82
C HIS A 138 5.71 -2.07 -13.78
N ALA A 139 6.53 -2.37 -12.77
CA ALA A 139 6.12 -3.24 -11.66
C ALA A 139 5.05 -2.58 -10.77
N LEU A 140 5.19 -1.28 -10.50
CA LEU A 140 4.21 -0.50 -9.72
C LEU A 140 2.85 -0.42 -10.43
N ASP A 141 2.82 -0.17 -11.74
CA ASP A 141 1.57 -0.20 -12.51
C ASP A 141 0.88 -1.57 -12.40
N HIS A 142 1.62 -2.67 -12.61
CA HIS A 142 1.06 -4.01 -12.49
C HIS A 142 0.43 -4.27 -11.11
N LEU A 143 1.13 -3.91 -10.04
CA LEU A 143 0.71 -4.18 -8.66
C LEU A 143 -0.41 -3.25 -8.18
N SER A 144 -0.49 -2.01 -8.71
CA SER A 144 -1.53 -1.02 -8.36
C SER A 144 -2.97 -1.52 -8.57
N HIS A 145 -3.14 -2.46 -9.50
CA HIS A 145 -4.42 -3.07 -9.82
C HIS A 145 -4.92 -4.05 -8.74
N SER A 146 -4.06 -4.43 -7.79
CA SER A 146 -4.36 -5.40 -6.73
C SER A 146 -4.12 -4.85 -5.31
N THR A 147 -3.22 -3.89 -5.16
CA THR A 147 -2.94 -3.20 -3.90
C THR A 147 -2.65 -1.71 -4.11
N VAL A 148 -2.66 -0.91 -3.04
CA VAL A 148 -2.27 0.51 -3.14
C VAL A 148 -0.75 0.61 -3.08
N CYS A 149 -0.12 0.99 -4.18
CA CYS A 149 1.31 1.33 -4.19
C CYS A 149 1.49 2.74 -3.64
N VAL A 150 2.13 2.87 -2.48
CA VAL A 150 2.39 4.14 -1.78
C VAL A 150 3.86 4.51 -1.95
N VAL A 151 4.15 5.62 -2.62
CA VAL A 151 5.53 6.03 -2.96
C VAL A 151 5.87 7.36 -2.29
N ALA A 152 7.04 7.43 -1.64
CA ALA A 152 7.54 8.68 -1.07
C ALA A 152 7.88 9.68 -2.19
N ALA A 153 7.38 10.92 -2.06
CA ALA A 153 7.59 11.98 -3.04
C ALA A 153 9.05 12.38 -3.23
N GLY A 154 9.93 12.11 -2.25
CA GLY A 154 11.32 12.50 -2.24
C GLY A 154 11.60 13.72 -1.34
N ASN A 155 12.85 13.82 -0.88
CA ASN A 155 13.30 14.89 0.02
C ASN A 155 14.01 16.05 -0.74
N GLY A 156 13.91 16.05 -2.08
CA GLY A 156 14.69 16.90 -2.97
C GLY A 156 14.18 18.32 -3.18
N HIS A 157 13.42 18.89 -2.24
CA HIS A 157 13.07 20.32 -2.30
C HIS A 157 14.29 21.17 -1.90
N ASP A 158 15.18 21.37 -2.87
CA ASP A 158 16.25 22.36 -2.78
C ASP A 158 15.89 23.58 -3.64
N SER A 159 15.53 24.67 -2.97
CA SER A 159 15.24 25.98 -3.58
C SER A 159 16.37 26.58 -4.44
N SER A 160 17.58 26.00 -4.42
CA SER A 160 18.70 26.38 -5.30
C SER A 160 18.72 25.61 -6.63
N HIS A 161 17.96 24.53 -6.75
CA HIS A 161 17.80 23.78 -8.00
C HIS A 161 16.64 24.34 -8.83
N ARG A 162 16.89 24.53 -10.13
CA ARG A 162 15.90 25.08 -11.06
C ARG A 162 14.74 24.12 -11.37
N PHE A 163 14.97 22.82 -11.15
CA PHE A 163 14.01 21.76 -11.40
C PHE A 163 13.85 20.95 -10.10
N GLU A 164 12.92 21.38 -9.26
CA GLU A 164 12.34 20.52 -8.25
C GLU A 164 11.42 19.52 -8.96
N THR A 165 11.49 18.23 -8.65
CA THR A 165 10.48 17.26 -9.10
C THR A 165 10.17 16.28 -7.98
N LEU A 166 9.03 15.58 -8.09
CA LEU A 166 8.82 14.35 -7.35
C LEU A 166 9.87 13.31 -7.76
N SER A 167 10.06 12.29 -6.92
CA SER A 167 10.68 11.02 -7.33
C SER A 167 10.02 10.53 -8.62
N PRO A 168 10.76 10.09 -9.66
CA PRO A 168 10.16 9.61 -10.92
C PRO A 168 9.12 8.50 -10.68
N TRP A 169 9.34 7.64 -9.68
CA TRP A 169 8.41 6.58 -9.30
C TRP A 169 7.14 7.08 -8.59
N ALA A 170 7.14 8.32 -8.10
CA ALA A 170 6.00 9.00 -7.50
C ALA A 170 5.22 9.90 -8.49
N GLU A 171 5.69 10.05 -9.74
CA GLU A 171 4.98 10.84 -10.76
C GLU A 171 3.85 10.06 -11.47
N SER A 172 3.75 8.74 -11.25
CA SER A 172 2.79 7.88 -11.95
C SER A 172 1.38 7.95 -11.34
N ASP A 173 0.36 8.13 -12.18
CA ASP A 173 -1.05 8.09 -11.75
C ASP A 173 -1.45 6.74 -11.11
N ALA A 174 -0.69 5.67 -11.37
CA ALA A 174 -0.92 4.33 -10.81
C ALA A 174 -0.54 4.22 -9.32
N VAL A 175 0.23 5.16 -8.77
CA VAL A 175 0.63 5.13 -7.35
C VAL A 175 -0.07 6.22 -6.53
N LEU A 176 -0.05 6.07 -5.21
CA LEU A 176 -0.37 7.13 -4.27
C LEU A 176 0.93 7.82 -3.84
N SER A 177 1.16 9.03 -4.34
CA SER A 177 2.38 9.80 -4.05
C SER A 177 2.28 10.60 -2.75
N VAL A 178 3.29 10.50 -1.89
CA VAL A 178 3.23 11.01 -0.51
C VAL A 178 4.33 12.02 -0.19
N GLY A 179 3.93 13.26 0.03
CA GLY A 179 4.78 14.32 0.57
C GLY A 179 4.71 14.43 2.09
N ALA A 180 5.53 15.32 2.65
CA ALA A 180 5.67 15.51 4.09
C ALA A 180 5.03 16.80 4.61
N THR A 181 4.44 16.75 5.81
CA THR A 181 4.17 17.90 6.66
C THR A 181 5.19 17.98 7.79
N ASP A 182 5.50 19.20 8.21
CA ASP A 182 6.44 19.50 9.29
C ASP A 182 5.84 19.12 10.65
N ASP A 183 4.53 19.33 10.80
CA ASP A 183 3.74 19.06 12.00
C ASP A 183 2.78 17.85 11.84
N GLU A 184 2.48 17.20 12.97
CA GLU A 184 1.56 16.05 13.05
C GLU A 184 0.10 16.41 12.76
N ALA A 185 -0.31 17.66 13.01
CA ALA A 185 -1.64 18.14 12.67
C ALA A 185 -1.82 18.37 11.15
N GLY A 186 -0.74 18.27 10.37
CA GLY A 186 -0.73 18.45 8.92
C GLY A 186 -1.18 19.86 8.53
N THR A 187 -0.62 20.88 9.16
CA THR A 187 -0.94 22.29 8.89
C THR A 187 0.09 22.98 8.00
N THR A 188 1.35 22.54 8.04
CA THR A 188 2.49 23.13 7.33
C THR A 188 3.17 22.08 6.46
N VAL A 189 3.29 22.35 5.15
CA VAL A 189 4.06 21.49 4.23
C VAL A 189 5.54 21.54 4.65
N ALA A 190 6.18 20.39 4.79
CA ALA A 190 7.59 20.34 5.19
C ALA A 190 8.48 21.03 4.14
N PRO A 191 9.53 21.74 4.57
CA PRO A 191 10.43 22.43 3.65
C PRO A 191 11.25 21.45 2.80
N TYR A 192 11.45 20.20 3.22
CA TYR A 192 12.15 19.18 2.41
C TYR A 192 11.21 18.38 1.47
N SER A 193 9.89 18.53 1.58
CA SER A 193 8.96 17.74 0.76
C SER A 193 9.01 18.16 -0.69
N ALA A 194 9.42 17.24 -1.57
CA ALA A 194 9.44 17.43 -3.02
C ALA A 194 8.07 17.84 -3.59
N ARG A 195 8.12 18.56 -4.71
CA ARG A 195 7.00 19.19 -5.43
C ARG A 195 7.31 19.21 -6.92
N GLY A 196 6.34 19.53 -7.76
CA GLY A 196 6.56 19.79 -9.18
C GLY A 196 7.30 21.10 -9.45
N GLY A 197 8.16 21.08 -10.46
CA GLY A 197 9.04 22.20 -10.79
C GLY A 197 8.47 23.18 -11.82
N GLU A 198 9.32 24.09 -12.31
CA GLU A 198 8.98 25.18 -13.24
C GLU A 198 8.14 24.72 -14.46
N LEU A 199 8.36 23.48 -14.94
CA LEU A 199 7.66 22.90 -16.11
C LEU A 199 6.33 22.19 -15.78
N ARG A 200 6.12 21.77 -14.53
CA ARG A 200 4.85 21.18 -14.03
C ARG A 200 4.56 21.71 -12.62
N PRO A 201 4.27 23.02 -12.46
CA PRO A 201 4.09 23.64 -11.13
C PRO A 201 2.82 23.14 -10.42
N ASP A 202 1.87 22.58 -11.17
CA ASP A 202 0.65 21.98 -10.66
C ASP A 202 0.85 20.50 -10.24
N LEU A 203 1.99 19.89 -10.55
CA LEU A 203 2.33 18.55 -10.07
C LEU A 203 2.70 18.64 -8.59
N GLY A 204 2.04 17.84 -7.77
CA GLY A 204 2.36 17.69 -6.35
C GLY A 204 2.10 16.25 -5.92
N PRO A 205 2.52 15.86 -4.71
CA PRO A 205 2.09 14.60 -4.15
C PRO A 205 0.56 14.57 -4.00
N ASP A 206 -0.07 13.41 -4.17
CA ASP A 206 -1.51 13.22 -3.97
C ASP A 206 -1.96 13.61 -2.56
N ILE A 207 -1.08 13.37 -1.58
CA ILE A 207 -1.38 13.48 -0.16
C ILE A 207 -0.12 13.87 0.64
N LEU A 208 -0.30 14.61 1.73
CA LEU A 208 0.76 14.96 2.67
C LEU A 208 0.51 14.29 4.02
N ALA A 209 1.54 13.78 4.68
CA ALA A 209 1.47 13.29 6.06
C ALA A 209 2.73 13.67 6.85
N TRP A 210 2.70 13.56 8.16
CA TRP A 210 3.81 14.00 9.02
C TRP A 210 5.12 13.24 8.70
N GLY A 211 6.19 13.99 8.43
CA GLY A 211 7.44 13.47 7.89
C GLY A 211 8.56 13.17 8.90
N HIS A 212 8.36 13.36 10.20
CA HIS A 212 9.39 13.00 11.20
C HIS A 212 9.29 11.52 11.60
N SER A 213 10.36 10.92 12.10
CA SER A 213 10.30 9.63 12.78
C SER A 213 9.58 9.76 14.13
N ALA A 214 8.70 8.82 14.44
CA ALA A 214 8.04 8.72 15.75
C ALA A 214 8.94 8.10 16.83
N LEU A 215 10.04 7.45 16.42
CA LEU A 215 10.99 6.78 17.32
C LEU A 215 12.25 7.62 17.57
N ASP A 216 12.66 8.43 16.58
CA ASP A 216 13.83 9.30 16.66
C ASP A 216 13.53 10.68 16.04
N PRO A 217 12.92 11.62 16.78
CA PRO A 217 12.37 12.87 16.24
C PRO A 217 13.28 13.76 15.34
N PRO A 218 14.63 13.75 15.47
CA PRO A 218 15.52 14.43 14.52
C PRO A 218 15.50 13.86 13.10
N GLU A 219 15.21 12.56 12.94
CA GLU A 219 15.10 11.91 11.63
C GLU A 219 13.82 12.36 10.91
N LEU A 220 13.97 12.79 9.65
CA LEU A 220 12.90 13.38 8.86
C LEU A 220 12.96 12.97 7.38
N GLY A 221 11.80 12.96 6.72
CA GLY A 221 11.69 12.56 5.32
C GLY A 221 10.28 12.18 4.88
N THR A 222 10.04 12.28 3.58
CA THR A 222 8.83 11.78 2.91
C THR A 222 8.66 10.26 3.03
N SER A 223 9.73 9.51 3.32
CA SER A 223 9.70 8.10 3.71
C SER A 223 8.83 7.84 4.96
N PHE A 224 9.01 8.61 6.03
CA PHE A 224 8.21 8.49 7.25
C PHE A 224 6.75 8.93 7.03
N ALA A 225 6.50 9.87 6.11
CA ALA A 225 5.15 10.24 5.69
C ALA A 225 4.49 9.10 4.90
N ALA A 226 5.19 8.50 3.94
CA ALA A 226 4.73 7.36 3.16
C ALA A 226 4.42 6.14 4.03
N ALA A 227 5.26 5.84 5.03
CA ALA A 227 5.02 4.76 5.98
C ALA A 227 3.72 4.98 6.79
N ARG A 228 3.48 6.21 7.27
CA ARG A 228 2.20 6.58 7.93
C ARG A 228 1.00 6.44 7.00
N VAL A 229 1.10 6.92 5.77
CA VAL A 229 0.05 6.78 4.76
C VAL A 229 -0.24 5.32 4.44
N SER A 230 0.77 4.46 4.40
CA SER A 230 0.61 3.02 4.17
C SER A 230 -0.18 2.36 5.31
N ALA A 231 0.09 2.74 6.58
CA ALA A 231 -0.73 2.32 7.71
C ALA A 231 -2.17 2.89 7.64
N PHE A 232 -2.36 4.14 7.19
CA PHE A 232 -3.69 4.71 6.95
C PHE A 232 -4.47 3.95 5.86
N VAL A 233 -3.82 3.49 4.79
CA VAL A 233 -4.44 2.60 3.80
C VAL A 233 -4.86 1.27 4.42
N ALA A 234 -4.04 0.67 5.30
CA ALA A 234 -4.41 -0.57 5.99
C ALA A 234 -5.66 -0.41 6.88
N ILE A 235 -5.80 0.73 7.55
CA ILE A 235 -6.99 1.08 8.36
C ILE A 235 -8.22 1.28 7.46
N VAL A 236 -8.06 2.00 6.34
CA VAL A 236 -9.14 2.21 5.36
C VAL A 236 -9.59 0.89 4.74
N ARG A 237 -8.67 -0.02 4.40
CA ARG A 237 -9.02 -1.35 3.85
C ARG A 237 -9.67 -2.26 4.87
N ALA A 238 -9.22 -2.25 6.13
CA ALA A 238 -9.90 -2.95 7.21
C ALA A 238 -11.34 -2.43 7.38
N TRP A 239 -11.54 -1.11 7.38
CA TRP A 239 -12.86 -0.49 7.48
C TRP A 239 -13.75 -0.80 6.26
N LEU A 240 -13.23 -0.72 5.03
CA LEU A 240 -13.96 -1.12 3.83
C LEU A 240 -14.31 -2.61 3.82
N GLY A 241 -13.44 -3.48 4.36
CA GLY A 241 -13.74 -4.90 4.56
C GLY A 241 -14.87 -5.14 5.57
N VAL A 242 -14.93 -4.35 6.65
CA VAL A 242 -16.09 -4.36 7.57
C VAL A 242 -17.37 -3.94 6.83
N VAL A 243 -17.30 -2.88 6.02
CA VAL A 243 -18.46 -2.40 5.24
C VAL A 243 -18.93 -3.46 4.24
N ARG A 244 -18.02 -4.02 3.42
CA ARG A 244 -18.32 -5.09 2.45
C ARG A 244 -18.97 -6.29 3.13
N ALA A 245 -18.44 -6.73 4.26
CA ALA A 245 -19.00 -7.86 5.00
C ALA A 245 -20.42 -7.58 5.54
N ASN A 246 -20.77 -6.33 5.89
CA ASN A 246 -22.17 -5.98 6.20
C ASN A 246 -23.07 -6.04 4.95
N VAL A 247 -22.58 -5.63 3.77
CA VAL A 247 -23.33 -5.73 2.51
C VAL A 247 -23.56 -7.19 2.11
N ASP A 248 -22.54 -8.04 2.19
CA ASP A 248 -22.65 -9.47 1.92
C ASP A 248 -23.68 -10.14 2.86
N LEU A 249 -23.67 -9.78 4.15
CA LEU A 249 -24.64 -10.26 5.13
C LEU A 249 -26.09 -9.87 4.82
N VAL A 250 -26.34 -8.65 4.33
CA VAL A 250 -27.68 -8.24 3.84
C VAL A 250 -28.16 -9.16 2.72
N HIS A 251 -27.25 -9.64 1.87
CA HIS A 251 -27.55 -10.58 0.79
C HIS A 251 -27.50 -12.06 1.21
N GLY A 252 -27.32 -12.36 2.51
CA GLY A 252 -27.26 -13.72 3.04
C GLY A 252 -25.96 -14.47 2.72
N VAL A 253 -24.91 -13.75 2.35
CA VAL A 253 -23.57 -14.29 2.10
C VAL A 253 -22.71 -14.00 3.34
N PRO A 254 -22.40 -14.99 4.20
CA PRO A 254 -21.54 -14.76 5.35
C PRO A 254 -20.08 -14.61 4.91
N THR A 255 -19.46 -13.45 5.16
CA THR A 255 -18.04 -13.18 4.92
C THR A 255 -17.33 -12.73 6.19
N GLY A 256 -16.03 -13.04 6.29
CA GLY A 256 -15.16 -12.58 7.37
C GLY A 256 -14.37 -11.32 6.97
N VAL A 257 -13.99 -10.49 7.93
CA VAL A 257 -13.19 -9.28 7.66
C VAL A 257 -11.70 -9.65 7.61
N PRO A 258 -11.01 -9.46 6.47
CA PRO A 258 -9.58 -9.74 6.37
C PRO A 258 -8.77 -8.77 7.23
N LEU A 259 -7.76 -9.31 7.90
CA LEU A 259 -6.70 -8.49 8.49
C LEU A 259 -5.96 -7.75 7.37
N SER A 260 -5.70 -6.46 7.55
CA SER A 260 -5.00 -5.62 6.57
C SER A 260 -3.58 -5.33 7.02
N GLY A 261 -2.60 -5.58 6.14
CA GLY A 261 -1.17 -5.40 6.39
C GLY A 261 -0.48 -4.49 5.37
N VAL A 262 0.80 -4.21 5.61
CA VAL A 262 1.64 -3.38 4.74
C VAL A 262 2.90 -4.16 4.37
N PHE A 263 3.25 -4.17 3.08
CA PHE A 263 4.53 -4.70 2.60
C PHE A 263 5.50 -3.53 2.38
N MET A 264 6.72 -3.63 2.90
CA MET A 264 7.72 -2.57 2.80
C MET A 264 8.83 -2.99 1.82
N ILE A 265 9.19 -2.10 0.89
CA ILE A 265 10.26 -2.34 -0.08
C ILE A 265 11.55 -1.64 0.38
N ASP A 266 12.63 -2.41 0.54
CA ASP A 266 13.94 -1.93 1.00
C ASP A 266 15.08 -2.51 0.13
N LEU A 267 16.25 -1.88 0.14
CA LEU A 267 17.45 -2.32 -0.58
C LEU A 267 18.10 -3.56 0.04
N ASP A 268 17.78 -3.89 1.29
CA ASP A 268 18.27 -5.10 1.99
C ASP A 268 17.77 -6.43 1.38
N PHE A 269 16.93 -6.41 0.33
CA PHE A 269 16.64 -7.58 -0.51
C PHE A 269 17.82 -8.06 -1.38
N LEU A 270 19.00 -7.45 -1.25
CA LEU A 270 20.27 -7.86 -1.88
C LEU A 270 20.78 -9.24 -1.38
N GLY A 271 20.18 -10.35 -1.82
CA GLY A 271 20.79 -11.67 -1.67
C GLY A 271 19.86 -12.89 -1.70
N SER A 272 19.54 -13.37 -2.91
CA SER A 272 18.82 -14.62 -3.24
C SER A 272 17.40 -14.78 -2.67
N PRO A 273 16.45 -15.33 -3.46
CA PRO A 273 15.11 -15.64 -2.98
C PRO A 273 15.18 -16.74 -1.91
N ARG A 274 15.04 -16.36 -0.63
CA ARG A 274 14.70 -17.32 0.42
C ARG A 274 13.23 -17.69 0.24
N PRO A 275 12.85 -18.99 0.32
CA PRO A 275 11.45 -19.38 0.22
C PRO A 275 10.65 -18.69 1.31
N TYR A 276 9.72 -17.83 0.91
CA TYR A 276 8.80 -17.19 1.84
C TYR A 276 7.88 -18.27 2.41
N ARG A 277 8.03 -18.57 3.70
CA ARG A 277 7.03 -19.36 4.41
C ARG A 277 5.80 -18.46 4.60
N PRO A 278 4.61 -18.84 4.10
CA PRO A 278 3.40 -18.10 4.42
C PRO A 278 3.24 -18.06 5.94
N PRO A 279 2.90 -16.89 6.53
CA PRO A 279 2.57 -16.81 7.94
C PRO A 279 1.39 -17.74 8.25
N GLU A 280 1.32 -18.21 9.50
CA GLU A 280 0.15 -18.98 9.95
C GLU A 280 -1.12 -18.12 9.83
N PRO A 281 -2.31 -18.73 9.64
CA PRO A 281 -3.56 -17.98 9.45
C PRO A 281 -3.80 -16.99 10.59
N PHE A 282 -3.98 -15.72 10.24
CA PHE A 282 -4.30 -14.67 11.21
C PHE A 282 -5.77 -14.74 11.62
N ALA A 283 -6.07 -14.29 12.84
CA ALA A 283 -7.45 -14.09 13.27
C ALA A 283 -8.13 -13.01 12.40
N ALA A 284 -9.40 -13.24 12.07
CA ALA A 284 -10.22 -12.23 11.40
C ALA A 284 -10.35 -10.97 12.27
N LEU A 285 -10.52 -9.80 11.65
CA LEU A 285 -10.98 -8.64 12.41
C LEU A 285 -12.44 -8.87 12.86
N PRO A 286 -12.83 -8.42 14.07
CA PRO A 286 -14.21 -8.49 14.50
C PRO A 286 -15.09 -7.64 13.57
N LEU A 287 -16.26 -8.16 13.18
CA LEU A 287 -17.21 -7.38 12.40
C LEU A 287 -17.90 -6.34 13.31
N PHE A 288 -17.97 -5.11 12.83
CA PHE A 288 -18.78 -4.05 13.41
C PHE A 288 -20.05 -3.91 12.56
N ALA A 289 -21.22 -3.95 13.19
CA ALA A 289 -22.48 -3.80 12.47
C ALA A 289 -22.65 -2.37 11.95
N THR A 290 -22.99 -2.22 10.67
CA THR A 290 -23.47 -0.92 10.14
C THR A 290 -24.83 -0.57 10.73
N ARG A 291 -25.13 0.72 10.82
CA ARG A 291 -26.47 1.21 11.18
C ARG A 291 -27.52 0.76 10.15
N PRO A 292 -28.80 0.59 10.57
CA PRO A 292 -29.86 0.10 9.69
C PRO A 292 -29.99 0.90 8.39
N GLY A 293 -30.09 0.21 7.25
CA GLY A 293 -30.24 0.83 5.93
C GLY A 293 -28.93 1.30 5.29
N GLN A 294 -27.79 1.31 5.98
CA GLN A 294 -26.53 1.83 5.42
C GLN A 294 -25.83 0.83 4.48
N ALA A 295 -25.82 -0.46 4.82
CA ALA A 295 -25.26 -1.49 3.95
C ALA A 295 -26.12 -1.69 2.69
N GLU A 296 -27.44 -1.62 2.83
CA GLU A 296 -28.41 -1.72 1.73
C GLU A 296 -28.19 -0.63 0.67
N GLN A 297 -27.76 0.58 1.07
CA GLN A 297 -27.44 1.68 0.15
C GLN A 297 -26.15 1.45 -0.65
N LEU A 298 -25.28 0.53 -0.23
CA LEU A 298 -23.99 0.25 -0.88
C LEU A 298 -24.02 -0.98 -1.80
N ALA A 299 -25.18 -1.66 -1.93
CA ALA A 299 -25.32 -2.86 -2.75
C ALA A 299 -24.86 -2.67 -4.21
N ASP A 300 -25.21 -1.54 -4.83
CA ASP A 300 -24.87 -1.24 -6.23
C ASP A 300 -23.37 -0.94 -6.46
N VAL A 301 -22.62 -0.61 -5.40
CA VAL A 301 -21.16 -0.36 -5.43
C VAL A 301 -20.35 -1.44 -4.70
N ALA A 302 -20.99 -2.54 -4.28
CA ALA A 302 -20.39 -3.53 -3.39
C ALA A 302 -19.06 -4.09 -3.91
N ASP A 303 -18.96 -4.37 -5.21
CA ASP A 303 -17.77 -4.94 -5.84
C ASP A 303 -16.61 -3.93 -5.97
N GLN A 304 -16.89 -2.63 -5.79
CA GLN A 304 -15.87 -1.58 -5.78
C GLN A 304 -15.22 -1.44 -4.40
N LEU A 305 -15.91 -1.81 -3.31
CA LEU A 305 -15.49 -1.56 -1.92
C LEU A 305 -14.12 -2.18 -1.56
N GLU A 306 -13.79 -3.35 -2.12
CA GLU A 306 -12.51 -4.03 -1.82
C GLU A 306 -11.33 -3.57 -2.70
N THR A 307 -11.58 -2.70 -3.67
CA THR A 307 -10.57 -2.28 -4.65
C THR A 307 -9.51 -1.36 -4.05
N PRO A 308 -8.28 -1.36 -4.60
CA PRO A 308 -7.27 -0.34 -4.29
C PRO A 308 -7.77 1.08 -4.59
N ALA A 309 -8.57 1.25 -5.65
CA ALA A 309 -9.16 2.53 -6.05
C ALA A 309 -10.08 3.11 -4.97
N ALA A 310 -11.03 2.33 -4.44
CA ALA A 310 -11.88 2.77 -3.33
C ALA A 310 -11.05 3.13 -2.08
N SER A 311 -10.00 2.36 -1.80
CA SER A 311 -9.10 2.62 -0.67
C SER A 311 -8.35 3.97 -0.81
N ARG A 312 -7.83 4.26 -2.01
CA ARG A 312 -7.20 5.55 -2.34
C ARG A 312 -8.21 6.70 -2.27
N ALA A 313 -9.40 6.51 -2.84
CA ALA A 313 -10.47 7.52 -2.89
C ALA A 313 -10.95 7.94 -1.49
N ILE A 314 -11.24 6.97 -0.62
CA ILE A 314 -11.65 7.22 0.77
C ILE A 314 -10.57 7.95 1.56
N LEU A 315 -9.30 7.56 1.40
CA LEU A 315 -8.18 8.23 2.06
C LEU A 315 -8.01 9.67 1.58
N LEU A 316 -8.14 9.93 0.28
CA LEU A 316 -8.07 11.28 -0.29
C LEU A 316 -9.27 12.15 0.12
N ALA A 317 -10.48 11.59 0.23
CA ALA A 317 -11.64 12.28 0.76
C ALA A 317 -11.43 12.69 2.24
N ALA A 318 -10.90 11.78 3.06
CA ALA A 318 -10.53 12.05 4.45
C ALA A 318 -9.43 13.11 4.57
N ALA A 319 -8.46 13.15 3.66
CA ALA A 319 -7.40 14.16 3.62
C ALA A 319 -7.95 15.53 3.23
N ARG A 320 -8.81 15.62 2.21
CA ARG A 320 -9.45 16.87 1.77
C ARG A 320 -10.35 17.47 2.86
N SER A 321 -11.01 16.63 3.65
CA SER A 321 -11.92 17.03 4.74
C SER A 321 -11.22 17.82 5.86
N GLY A 322 -11.18 19.15 5.72
CA GLY A 322 -10.60 20.06 6.71
C GLY A 322 -9.07 20.14 6.67
N SER A 323 -8.47 19.85 5.51
CA SER A 323 -7.12 20.33 5.18
C SER A 323 -7.16 21.84 4.92
N PRO A 324 -6.07 22.60 5.21
CA PRO A 324 -5.88 23.92 4.64
C PRO A 324 -5.94 23.88 3.11
N THR A 325 -6.23 25.02 2.48
CA THR A 325 -6.05 25.21 1.04
C THR A 325 -4.56 25.19 0.68
N ALA A 326 -4.06 24.00 0.41
CA ALA A 326 -2.74 23.68 -0.13
C ALA A 326 -2.94 22.91 -1.45
N PRO A 327 -1.95 22.87 -2.37
CA PRO A 327 -2.08 22.13 -3.63
C PRO A 327 -2.32 20.62 -3.41
N SER A 328 -1.79 20.08 -2.30
CA SER A 328 -1.98 18.69 -1.87
C SER A 328 -2.71 18.65 -0.53
N PRO A 329 -3.78 17.84 -0.36
CA PRO A 329 -4.46 17.68 0.92
C PRO A 329 -3.59 16.93 1.94
N SER A 330 -3.69 17.28 3.21
CA SER A 330 -2.92 16.62 4.28
C SER A 330 -3.77 15.71 5.17
N ILE A 331 -3.22 14.55 5.54
CA ILE A 331 -3.86 13.56 6.41
C ILE A 331 -3.13 13.42 7.75
N SER A 332 -3.91 13.20 8.80
CA SER A 332 -3.44 12.79 10.13
C SER A 332 -4.45 11.80 10.72
N THR A 333 -4.04 11.04 11.72
CA THR A 333 -4.90 10.06 12.42
C THR A 333 -6.23 10.68 12.84
N SER A 334 -6.19 11.88 13.42
CA SER A 334 -7.36 12.65 13.85
C SER A 334 -8.28 13.13 12.72
N ARG A 335 -7.76 13.35 11.50
CA ARG A 335 -8.60 13.63 10.31
C ARG A 335 -9.22 12.36 9.77
N LEU A 336 -8.42 11.29 9.63
CA LEU A 336 -8.88 9.99 9.14
C LEU A 336 -10.04 9.46 9.99
N HIS A 337 -9.84 9.37 11.31
CA HIS A 337 -10.85 8.81 12.21
C HIS A 337 -12.13 9.66 12.24
N ARG A 338 -11.99 11.00 12.23
CA ARG A 338 -13.13 11.92 12.16
C ARG A 338 -13.94 11.75 10.87
N TRP A 339 -13.29 11.46 9.75
CA TRP A 339 -13.97 11.19 8.49
C TRP A 339 -14.68 9.83 8.56
N LEU A 340 -13.97 8.76 8.93
CA LEU A 340 -14.52 7.39 9.00
C LEU A 340 -15.68 7.23 10.01
N ASP A 341 -15.64 7.92 11.16
CA ASP A 341 -16.73 7.93 12.16
C ASP A 341 -17.95 8.76 11.72
N ARG A 342 -17.83 9.59 10.68
CA ARG A 342 -18.92 10.45 10.17
C ARG A 342 -19.47 10.00 8.83
N ALA A 343 -18.66 9.30 8.03
CA ALA A 343 -19.02 8.87 6.69
C ALA A 343 -20.32 8.05 6.69
N SER A 344 -21.27 8.49 5.88
CA SER A 344 -22.47 7.74 5.50
C SER A 344 -22.23 6.94 4.22
N ALA A 345 -23.16 6.06 3.86
CA ALA A 345 -23.13 5.35 2.59
C ALA A 345 -22.99 6.31 1.38
N ALA A 346 -23.65 7.48 1.43
CA ALA A 346 -23.57 8.48 0.37
C ALA A 346 -22.17 9.14 0.27
N ASP A 347 -21.47 9.34 1.38
CA ASP A 347 -20.09 9.85 1.38
C ASP A 347 -19.11 8.83 0.79
N VAL A 348 -19.34 7.54 1.02
CA VAL A 348 -18.56 6.44 0.45
C VAL A 348 -18.76 6.35 -1.06
N ILE A 349 -20.01 6.38 -1.53
CA ILE A 349 -20.34 6.40 -2.96
C ILE A 349 -19.70 7.63 -3.62
N ALA A 350 -19.91 8.82 -3.05
CA ALA A 350 -19.36 10.05 -3.62
C ALA A 350 -17.83 10.03 -3.71
N ALA A 351 -17.14 9.51 -2.68
CA ALA A 351 -15.69 9.33 -2.72
C ALA A 351 -15.26 8.37 -3.84
N ILE A 352 -15.88 7.18 -3.96
CA ILE A 352 -15.56 6.16 -4.98
C ILE A 352 -15.81 6.69 -6.40
N ASP A 353 -16.94 7.37 -6.62
CA ASP A 353 -17.30 7.97 -7.92
C ASP A 353 -16.52 9.26 -8.23
N GLY A 354 -15.74 9.78 -7.28
CA GLY A 354 -14.99 11.03 -7.41
C GLY A 354 -15.85 12.30 -7.45
N SER A 355 -17.09 12.23 -6.94
CA SER A 355 -18.03 13.35 -6.88
C SER A 355 -17.98 14.09 -5.52
N GLU A 356 -18.63 15.24 -5.43
CA GLU A 356 -18.82 15.92 -4.15
C GLU A 356 -19.85 15.16 -3.29
N PRO A 357 -19.63 15.01 -1.97
CA PRO A 357 -20.62 14.45 -1.08
C PRO A 357 -21.86 15.35 -1.00
N PRO A 358 -23.07 14.80 -0.75
CA PRO A 358 -24.28 15.60 -0.67
C PRO A 358 -24.25 16.61 0.49
N ASP A 359 -24.76 17.83 0.25
CA ASP A 359 -24.81 18.94 1.23
C ASP A 359 -25.48 18.56 2.57
N ALA A 360 -26.38 17.57 2.55
CA ALA A 360 -27.10 17.10 3.72
C ALA A 360 -26.28 16.05 4.47
N ALA A 361 -25.91 16.34 5.71
CA ALA A 361 -25.23 15.39 6.59
C ALA A 361 -26.02 14.06 6.71
N GLY A 362 -25.46 12.99 6.14
CA GLY A 362 -26.03 11.66 6.19
C GLY A 362 -26.04 11.07 7.60
N THR A 363 -26.73 9.95 7.77
CA THR A 363 -26.55 9.11 8.98
C THR A 363 -25.22 8.37 8.84
N PRO A 364 -24.26 8.49 9.79
CA PRO A 364 -23.00 7.77 9.71
C PRO A 364 -23.20 6.25 9.63
N MET A 365 -22.34 5.55 8.91
CA MET A 365 -22.44 4.11 8.69
C MET A 365 -22.34 3.28 9.97
N PHE A 366 -21.58 3.75 10.95
CA PHE A 366 -21.33 3.04 12.20
C PHE A 366 -21.75 3.87 13.42
N GLU A 367 -21.76 3.22 14.59
CA GLU A 367 -21.71 3.96 15.85
C GLU A 367 -20.36 4.69 16.01
N PRO A 368 -20.30 5.78 16.80
CA PRO A 368 -19.04 6.50 17.04
C PRO A 368 -17.96 5.58 17.61
N ASP A 369 -16.69 5.98 17.45
CA ASP A 369 -15.50 5.28 17.95
C ASP A 369 -15.14 3.97 17.21
N VAL A 370 -15.94 3.53 16.23
CA VAL A 370 -15.60 2.34 15.42
C VAL A 370 -14.32 2.55 14.62
N ALA A 371 -14.02 3.75 14.11
CA ALA A 371 -12.75 4.02 13.45
C ALA A 371 -11.55 3.86 14.40
N ASN A 372 -11.63 4.38 15.63
CA ASN A 372 -10.57 4.22 16.64
C ASN A 372 -10.37 2.74 17.02
N ARG A 373 -11.46 1.97 17.13
CA ARG A 373 -11.40 0.53 17.45
C ARG A 373 -10.76 -0.27 16.32
N ILE A 374 -11.06 0.05 15.07
CA ILE A 374 -10.41 -0.56 13.90
C ILE A 374 -8.92 -0.18 13.83
N ASP A 375 -8.56 1.10 14.04
CA ASP A 375 -7.15 1.53 14.10
C ASP A 375 -6.37 0.80 15.20
N ALA A 376 -6.92 0.70 16.42
CA ALA A 376 -6.30 -0.01 17.52
C ALA A 376 -6.09 -1.51 17.22
N LEU A 377 -7.08 -2.16 16.60
CA LEU A 377 -6.99 -3.57 16.20
C LEU A 377 -5.97 -3.77 15.09
N VAL A 378 -6.03 -2.96 14.02
CA VAL A 378 -5.05 -2.99 12.93
C VAL A 378 -3.66 -2.77 13.51
N ARG A 379 -3.36 -1.67 14.23
CA ARG A 379 -2.02 -1.44 14.80
C ARG A 379 -1.53 -2.54 15.75
N ALA A 380 -2.43 -3.22 16.46
CA ALA A 380 -2.06 -4.32 17.36
C ALA A 380 -1.80 -5.66 16.64
N THR A 381 -2.30 -5.83 15.41
CA THR A 381 -2.26 -7.10 14.67
C THR A 381 -1.63 -7.00 13.27
N MET A 382 -1.36 -5.78 12.79
CA MET A 382 -0.94 -5.47 11.43
C MET A 382 0.31 -6.28 11.08
N PRO A 383 0.23 -7.20 10.09
CA PRO A 383 1.41 -7.81 9.56
C PRO A 383 2.14 -6.75 8.75
N ILE A 384 3.23 -6.27 9.34
CA ILE A 384 4.28 -5.57 8.62
C ILE A 384 5.13 -6.68 8.00
N TRP A 385 4.98 -6.89 6.69
CA TRP A 385 5.85 -7.81 5.97
C TRP A 385 7.16 -7.12 5.59
N GLU A 386 7.90 -6.81 6.64
CA GLU A 386 9.35 -6.68 6.57
C GLU A 386 9.99 -8.08 6.70
N TRP A 387 11.31 -8.13 6.61
CA TRP A 387 12.08 -9.37 6.69
C TRP A 387 11.87 -10.09 8.04
N GLU A 388 11.83 -11.44 8.03
CA GLU A 388 12.18 -12.19 9.25
C GLU A 388 13.66 -11.91 9.53
N ILE A 389 13.95 -10.86 10.29
CA ILE A 389 15.32 -10.58 10.72
C ILE A 389 15.74 -11.75 11.64
N PRO A 390 16.86 -12.44 11.38
CA PRO A 390 17.31 -13.51 12.28
C PRO A 390 17.62 -13.02 13.72
N SER A 391 17.82 -11.71 13.92
CA SER A 391 17.89 -11.08 15.25
C SER A 391 16.51 -10.87 15.91
N ALA A 392 15.41 -10.88 15.14
CA ALA A 392 14.03 -10.80 15.63
C ALA A 392 13.49 -12.14 16.18
N GLN A 393 14.32 -13.20 16.25
CA GLN A 393 14.04 -14.34 17.13
C GLN A 393 14.01 -13.97 18.63
N GLY A 394 14.27 -12.71 18.98
CA GLY A 394 13.86 -12.14 20.25
C GLY A 394 13.19 -10.77 20.10
N ARG A 395 11.94 -10.70 20.59
CA ARG A 395 11.21 -9.47 21.02
C ARG A 395 10.34 -8.76 19.96
N MET A 396 9.11 -9.26 19.78
CA MET A 396 7.97 -8.37 20.02
C MET A 396 7.97 -8.03 21.52
N ARG A 397 8.55 -6.89 21.92
CA ARG A 397 8.47 -6.39 23.30
C ARG A 397 7.56 -5.17 23.37
N HIS A 398 6.32 -5.41 23.81
CA HIS A 398 5.56 -4.41 24.57
C HIS A 398 6.19 -4.20 25.97
N ASP A 399 7.47 -3.84 26.02
CA ASP A 399 8.09 -3.46 27.29
C ASP A 399 7.68 -2.04 27.63
N ARG A 400 6.66 -1.92 28.49
CA ARG A 400 6.52 -0.75 29.35
C ARG A 400 7.86 -0.52 30.03
N HIS A 401 8.37 0.70 29.95
CA HIS A 401 9.62 1.10 30.56
C HIS A 401 9.56 0.87 32.08
N ASP A 402 10.20 -0.20 32.55
CA ASP A 402 10.46 -0.43 33.98
C ASP A 402 11.76 0.32 34.34
N PRO A 403 11.68 1.42 35.11
CA PRO A 403 12.84 2.26 35.41
C PRO A 403 13.80 1.64 36.43
N THR A 404 13.58 0.38 36.86
CA THR A 404 14.36 -0.26 37.94
C THR A 404 15.53 -1.14 37.47
N ARG A 405 15.71 -1.38 36.16
CA ARG A 405 16.84 -2.17 35.66
C ARG A 405 18.09 -1.31 35.37
N PRO A 406 19.24 -1.57 36.02
CA PRO A 406 20.49 -0.88 35.72
C PRO A 406 21.07 -1.35 34.37
N ASN A 407 21.78 -0.44 33.68
CA ASN A 407 22.49 -0.76 32.45
C ASN A 407 23.67 -1.71 32.72
N GLU A 408 23.65 -2.89 32.10
CA GLU A 408 24.84 -3.73 31.98
C GLU A 408 25.69 -3.21 30.80
N THR A 409 26.93 -2.84 31.10
CA THR A 409 27.94 -2.40 30.12
C THR A 409 28.38 -3.56 29.23
N GLN A 410 28.40 -3.35 27.92
CA GLN A 410 29.05 -4.24 26.96
C GLN A 410 30.52 -3.78 26.73
N GLU A 411 31.43 -4.75 26.79
CA GLU A 411 32.78 -4.67 26.18
C GLU A 411 32.72 -5.15 24.72
#